data_AF-A0A4Y8D5E9-F1
#
_entry.id   AF-A0A4Y8D5E9-F1
#
_cell.length_a   1.000
_cell.length_b   1.000
_cell.length_c   1.000
_cell.angle_alpha   90.00
_cell.angle_beta   90.00
_cell.angle_gamma   90.00
#
_symmetry.space_group_name_H-M   'P 1'
#
loop_
_entity.id
_entity.type
_entity.pdbx_description
1 polymer ?
#
loop_
_entity_poly.entity_id
_entity_poly.type
_entity_poly.pdbx_seq_one_letter_code
_entity_poly.pdbx_strand_id
1 'polypeptide(L)'
;MTSGKADGVKRANDPQVQIDQNIILSGVADLKLNDAADQSTEKCKAERNRRKKLNARKNKAEKARQEFEERQLLEITSQDTKIPLSVGSGKTTKSLASDCFDGNSSSDCIVGSSALAQEETKVYFSNSMFEIKASPGKGLGVFAAQDIKKDTEILREAPLMKCGINWLLKEAFFMSLSEEKKNAFRSLHSHCSCNEKPCRETTLMKIYDVNSFDIVNDKAERTNYIYHFASRINHECLPNMARGNTKNGELVFSAVRNIKRGEELTTFYQTPLGTTLARRKILLSKYGFTCTCKACMNNKVFNGYGEVLKYVPWIIANESGSEILNKPTLEEIQTAKQVESWYESFY
;
A
#
# COMPACT_ATOMS: atom_id res chain seq x y z
N MET A 1 -14.34 62.32 23.50
CA MET A 1 -13.43 61.17 23.77
C MET A 1 -13.69 60.67 25.20
N THR A 2 -13.02 59.61 25.64
CA THR A 2 -13.05 59.02 27.01
C THR A 2 -14.43 58.60 27.58
N SER A 3 -14.79 57.33 27.33
CA SER A 3 -15.23 56.31 28.31
C SER A 3 -16.15 56.66 29.51
N GLY A 4 -17.28 55.94 29.62
CA GLY A 4 -18.10 55.74 30.83
C GLY A 4 -18.86 54.40 30.77
N LYS A 5 -19.44 53.90 31.89
CA LYS A 5 -20.05 52.55 32.01
C LYS A 5 -21.43 52.55 32.70
N ALA A 6 -22.17 51.45 32.44
CA ALA A 6 -23.03 50.67 33.36
C ALA A 6 -24.54 50.99 33.55
N ASP A 7 -25.31 49.88 33.53
CA ASP A 7 -26.55 49.49 34.26
C ASP A 7 -27.86 50.33 34.14
N GLY A 8 -29.05 49.72 34.40
CA GLY A 8 -30.28 50.54 34.54
C GLY A 8 -31.68 49.93 34.81
N VAL A 9 -32.17 48.90 34.08
CA VAL A 9 -33.32 48.02 34.45
C VAL A 9 -34.74 48.63 34.75
N LYS A 10 -35.78 48.27 33.93
CA LYS A 10 -37.27 48.35 34.20
C LYS A 10 -37.89 49.78 34.28
N ARG A 11 -39.21 50.08 34.17
CA ARG A 11 -40.52 49.47 33.73
C ARG A 11 -41.50 50.66 33.43
N ALA A 12 -42.80 50.60 33.05
CA ALA A 12 -43.85 49.57 32.86
C ALA A 12 -44.83 50.01 31.71
N ASN A 13 -45.56 49.12 31.01
CA ASN A 13 -46.98 48.68 31.16
C ASN A 13 -48.12 49.69 30.86
N ASP A 14 -48.97 49.33 29.89
CA ASP A 14 -50.44 49.55 29.84
C ASP A 14 -51.08 48.28 29.18
N PRO A 15 -52.35 47.88 29.45
CA PRO A 15 -52.73 46.45 29.36
C PRO A 15 -53.47 45.98 28.10
N GLN A 16 -53.63 44.65 28.06
CA GLN A 16 -54.22 43.84 26.99
C GLN A 16 -55.73 44.03 26.79
N VAL A 17 -56.20 43.74 25.57
CA VAL A 17 -57.41 42.94 25.36
C VAL A 17 -56.99 41.60 24.79
N GLN A 18 -57.44 40.49 25.36
CA GLN A 18 -57.09 39.15 24.91
C GLN A 18 -57.99 38.67 23.76
N ILE A 19 -57.38 38.14 22.71
CA ILE A 19 -57.98 37.12 21.84
C ILE A 19 -56.98 35.95 21.82
N ASP A 20 -57.44 34.74 22.12
CA ASP A 20 -56.56 33.60 22.37
C ASP A 20 -56.00 33.00 21.06
N GLN A 21 -54.67 33.12 20.87
CA GLN A 21 -53.98 32.61 19.67
C GLN A 21 -53.70 31.09 19.72
N ASN A 22 -53.96 30.40 20.84
CA ASN A 22 -53.61 28.98 21.01
C ASN A 22 -54.40 28.02 20.09
N ILE A 23 -55.49 28.47 19.46
CA ILE A 23 -56.32 27.64 18.57
C ILE A 23 -55.70 27.47 17.16
N ILE A 24 -54.78 28.33 16.72
CA ILE A 24 -54.20 28.28 15.36
C ILE A 24 -52.81 27.63 15.31
N LEU A 25 -52.07 27.58 16.44
CA LEU A 25 -50.68 27.10 16.47
C LEU A 25 -50.51 25.59 16.74
N SER A 26 -51.52 24.90 17.29
CA SER A 26 -51.45 23.46 17.55
C SER A 26 -51.57 22.61 16.27
N GLY A 27 -52.60 22.86 15.45
CA GLY A 27 -52.91 22.04 14.26
C GLY A 27 -51.85 22.01 13.15
N VAL A 28 -50.90 22.95 13.13
CA VAL A 28 -49.85 23.04 12.10
C VAL A 28 -48.54 22.34 12.50
N ALA A 29 -48.36 22.06 13.80
CA ALA A 29 -47.16 21.39 14.31
C ALA A 29 -47.19 19.87 14.05
N ASP A 30 -48.27 19.20 14.45
CA ASP A 30 -48.37 17.74 14.43
C ASP A 30 -48.37 17.15 13.01
N LEU A 31 -49.01 17.82 12.05
CA LEU A 31 -49.00 17.39 10.64
C LEU A 31 -47.58 17.38 10.05
N LYS A 32 -46.75 18.39 10.38
CA LYS A 32 -45.39 18.51 9.84
C LYS A 32 -44.39 17.54 10.48
N LEU A 33 -44.64 17.10 11.71
CA LEU A 33 -43.80 16.10 12.39
C LEU A 33 -44.05 14.69 11.86
N ASN A 34 -45.31 14.33 11.61
CA ASN A 34 -45.67 13.00 11.10
C ASN A 34 -45.17 12.77 9.66
N ASP A 35 -45.36 13.73 8.74
CA ASP A 35 -44.85 13.64 7.36
C ASP A 35 -43.32 13.46 7.32
N ALA A 36 -42.59 14.15 8.21
CA ALA A 36 -41.14 14.03 8.30
C ALA A 36 -40.69 12.66 8.84
N ALA A 37 -41.42 12.11 9.81
CA ALA A 37 -41.17 10.79 10.37
C ALA A 37 -41.44 9.67 9.35
N ASP A 38 -42.56 9.70 8.64
CA ASP A 38 -42.88 8.65 7.66
C ASP A 38 -42.01 8.73 6.40
N GLN A 39 -41.68 9.93 5.91
CA GLN A 39 -40.66 10.05 4.85
C GLN A 39 -39.28 9.54 5.29
N SER A 40 -38.92 9.71 6.57
CA SER A 40 -37.68 9.15 7.13
C SER A 40 -37.73 7.62 7.17
N THR A 41 -38.81 7.02 7.70
CA THR A 41 -38.92 5.56 7.77
C THR A 41 -39.04 4.90 6.40
N GLU A 42 -39.75 5.49 5.43
CA GLU A 42 -39.83 4.95 4.07
C GLU A 42 -38.50 5.08 3.32
N LYS A 43 -37.76 6.20 3.43
CA LYS A 43 -36.40 6.29 2.88
C LYS A 43 -35.48 5.23 3.49
N CYS A 44 -35.60 4.95 4.79
CA CYS A 44 -34.87 3.88 5.47
C CYS A 44 -35.30 2.46 5.03
N LYS A 45 -36.61 2.20 4.85
CA LYS A 45 -37.13 0.92 4.32
C LYS A 45 -36.67 0.69 2.87
N ALA A 46 -36.76 1.71 2.03
CA ALA A 46 -36.33 1.68 0.64
C ALA A 46 -34.82 1.37 0.52
N GLU A 47 -33.98 2.03 1.32
CA GLU A 47 -32.54 1.78 1.35
C GLU A 47 -32.21 0.38 1.93
N ARG A 48 -32.89 -0.06 2.98
CA ARG A 48 -32.77 -1.43 3.51
C ARG A 48 -33.14 -2.48 2.45
N ASN A 49 -34.15 -2.20 1.62
CA ASN A 49 -34.56 -3.06 0.52
C ASN A 49 -33.60 -2.99 -0.69
N ARG A 50 -32.99 -1.85 -0.98
CA ARG A 50 -31.87 -1.73 -1.94
C ARG A 50 -30.67 -2.57 -1.49
N ARG A 51 -30.26 -2.47 -0.23
CA ARG A 51 -29.16 -3.29 0.36
C ARG A 51 -29.48 -4.79 0.32
N LYS A 52 -30.71 -5.20 0.66
CA LYS A 52 -31.15 -6.60 0.50
C LYS A 52 -31.03 -7.08 -0.96
N LYS A 53 -31.53 -6.29 -1.94
CA LYS A 53 -31.43 -6.64 -3.37
C LYS A 53 -29.98 -6.67 -3.87
N LEU A 54 -29.11 -5.78 -3.41
CA LEU A 54 -27.69 -5.76 -3.76
C LEU A 54 -26.95 -6.98 -3.18
N ASN A 55 -27.19 -7.32 -1.91
CA ASN A 55 -26.59 -8.50 -1.29
C ASN A 55 -27.10 -9.79 -1.93
N ALA A 56 -28.40 -9.92 -2.23
CA ALA A 56 -28.94 -11.07 -2.98
C ALA A 56 -28.26 -11.23 -4.36
N ARG A 57 -27.98 -10.12 -5.07
CA ARG A 57 -27.22 -10.14 -6.33
C ARG A 57 -25.77 -10.57 -6.12
N LYS A 58 -25.08 -10.07 -5.08
CA LYS A 58 -23.72 -10.49 -4.73
C LYS A 58 -23.65 -11.98 -4.42
N ASN A 59 -24.50 -12.47 -3.51
CA ASN A 59 -24.55 -13.88 -3.12
C ASN A 59 -24.87 -14.79 -4.32
N LYS A 60 -25.77 -14.38 -5.24
CA LYS A 60 -26.03 -15.15 -6.47
C LYS A 60 -24.81 -15.20 -7.40
N ALA A 61 -24.09 -14.08 -7.56
CA ALA A 61 -22.86 -14.04 -8.37
C ALA A 61 -21.69 -14.79 -7.70
N GLU A 62 -21.67 -14.90 -6.38
CA GLU A 62 -20.70 -15.68 -5.63
C GLU A 62 -20.98 -17.19 -5.71
N LYS A 63 -22.23 -17.62 -5.52
CA LYS A 63 -22.64 -19.01 -5.77
C LYS A 63 -22.39 -19.43 -7.23
N ALA A 64 -22.68 -18.57 -8.20
CA ALA A 64 -22.42 -18.84 -9.61
C ALA A 64 -20.91 -18.95 -9.96
N ARG A 65 -20.02 -18.31 -9.18
CA ARG A 65 -18.56 -18.52 -9.29
C ARG A 65 -18.14 -19.85 -8.66
N GLN A 66 -18.66 -20.19 -7.49
CA GLN A 66 -18.40 -21.49 -6.85
C GLN A 66 -18.88 -22.65 -7.74
N GLU A 67 -20.10 -22.56 -8.29
CA GLU A 67 -20.66 -23.51 -9.28
C GLU A 67 -19.89 -23.54 -10.62
N PHE A 68 -18.94 -22.62 -10.87
CA PHE A 68 -18.07 -22.63 -12.05
C PHE A 68 -16.69 -23.22 -11.70
N GLU A 69 -16.09 -22.80 -10.59
CA GLU A 69 -14.85 -23.35 -10.04
C GLU A 69 -14.99 -24.86 -9.75
N GLU A 70 -16.13 -25.29 -9.20
CA GLU A 70 -16.47 -26.71 -8.95
C GLU A 70 -16.61 -27.51 -10.25
N ARG A 71 -17.19 -26.92 -11.31
CA ARG A 71 -17.28 -27.57 -12.62
C ARG A 71 -15.91 -27.74 -13.28
N GLN A 72 -15.07 -26.72 -13.22
CA GLN A 72 -13.70 -26.78 -13.74
C GLN A 72 -12.84 -27.81 -12.99
N LEU A 73 -13.02 -27.93 -11.66
CA LEU A 73 -12.39 -28.98 -10.86
C LEU A 73 -12.85 -30.39 -11.30
N LEU A 74 -14.15 -30.59 -11.53
CA LEU A 74 -14.70 -31.86 -12.00
C LEU A 74 -14.21 -32.21 -13.42
N GLU A 75 -14.14 -31.24 -14.32
CA GLU A 75 -13.58 -31.41 -15.67
C GLU A 75 -12.10 -31.84 -15.62
N ILE A 76 -11.28 -31.22 -14.76
CA ILE A 76 -9.87 -31.60 -14.56
C ILE A 76 -9.77 -33.06 -14.07
N THR A 77 -10.56 -33.46 -13.06
CA THR A 77 -10.56 -34.85 -12.54
C THR A 77 -11.01 -35.91 -13.54
N SER A 78 -11.57 -35.53 -14.70
CA SER A 78 -11.99 -36.47 -15.75
C SER A 78 -10.88 -36.84 -16.76
N GLN A 79 -9.74 -36.13 -16.76
CA GLN A 79 -8.71 -36.28 -17.80
C GLN A 79 -7.51 -37.14 -17.39
N ASP A 80 -7.23 -37.33 -16.10
CA ASP A 80 -6.04 -38.06 -15.63
C ASP A 80 -6.08 -39.59 -15.80
N THR A 81 -7.17 -40.16 -16.34
CA THR A 81 -7.27 -41.60 -16.62
C THR A 81 -7.14 -41.95 -18.10
N LYS A 82 -5.95 -41.70 -18.71
CA LYS A 82 -5.43 -42.41 -19.92
C LYS A 82 -4.01 -41.97 -20.35
N ILE A 83 -2.97 -42.61 -19.80
CA ILE A 83 -1.70 -42.84 -20.53
C ILE A 83 -1.25 -44.29 -20.26
N PRO A 84 -1.02 -45.13 -21.30
CA PRO A 84 -0.67 -46.54 -21.11
C PRO A 84 0.85 -46.78 -21.00
N LEU A 85 1.21 -47.90 -20.36
CA LEU A 85 2.55 -48.50 -20.42
C LEU A 85 2.83 -49.08 -21.81
N SER A 86 4.06 -48.99 -22.29
CA SER A 86 4.59 -49.87 -23.35
C SER A 86 6.07 -50.16 -23.12
N VAL A 87 6.52 -51.32 -23.61
CA VAL A 87 7.87 -51.89 -23.41
C VAL A 87 8.44 -52.28 -24.78
N GLY A 88 9.75 -52.09 -25.00
CA GLY A 88 10.46 -52.49 -26.22
C GLY A 88 11.93 -52.82 -25.95
N SER A 89 12.49 -53.80 -26.66
CA SER A 89 13.73 -54.50 -26.25
C SER A 89 14.75 -54.74 -27.38
N GLY A 90 16.04 -54.55 -27.07
CA GLY A 90 17.19 -55.06 -27.86
C GLY A 90 17.75 -54.12 -28.94
N LYS A 91 18.97 -54.32 -29.46
CA LYS A 91 20.00 -55.36 -29.13
C LYS A 91 21.38 -55.01 -29.73
N THR A 92 22.47 -55.08 -28.93
CA THR A 92 23.90 -55.26 -29.36
C THR A 92 24.55 -54.15 -30.26
N THR A 93 25.88 -53.98 -30.42
CA THR A 93 27.08 -54.83 -30.23
C THR A 93 28.37 -54.05 -29.80
N LYS A 94 29.30 -54.72 -29.06
CA LYS A 94 30.81 -54.65 -29.10
C LYS A 94 31.55 -53.28 -29.00
N SER A 95 32.75 -53.14 -28.40
CA SER A 95 33.69 -54.07 -27.70
C SER A 95 34.90 -53.35 -27.05
N LEU A 96 35.49 -53.92 -25.98
CA LEU A 96 36.91 -53.80 -25.50
C LEU A 96 37.42 -52.38 -25.09
N ALA A 97 38.29 -52.14 -24.10
CA ALA A 97 38.92 -52.93 -23.00
C ALA A 97 39.13 -51.94 -21.79
N SER A 98 39.18 -52.32 -20.51
CA SER A 98 40.32 -52.91 -19.74
C SER A 98 41.60 -52.02 -19.77
N ASP A 99 42.29 -51.66 -18.66
CA ASP A 99 42.23 -52.11 -17.25
C ASP A 99 42.74 -51.07 -16.20
N CYS A 100 42.28 -51.22 -14.94
CA CYS A 100 42.99 -51.29 -13.63
C CYS A 100 44.37 -50.60 -13.39
N PHE A 101 44.79 -50.13 -12.19
CA PHE A 101 44.17 -49.82 -10.86
C PHE A 101 45.20 -49.01 -9.98
N ASP A 102 44.98 -48.93 -8.66
CA ASP A 102 45.91 -48.44 -7.59
C ASP A 102 46.24 -46.93 -7.51
N GLY A 103 46.56 -46.35 -6.34
CA GLY A 103 46.52 -46.93 -4.98
C GLY A 103 47.14 -46.06 -3.87
N ASN A 104 46.31 -45.32 -3.12
CA ASN A 104 46.47 -44.81 -1.73
C ASN A 104 47.85 -44.32 -1.20
N SER A 105 47.92 -43.06 -0.75
CA SER A 105 48.87 -42.62 0.30
C SER A 105 48.33 -41.42 1.10
N SER A 106 48.88 -41.18 2.30
CA SER A 106 48.41 -40.13 3.22
C SER A 106 49.56 -39.43 3.95
N SER A 107 49.62 -38.09 3.90
CA SER A 107 50.20 -37.24 4.97
C SER A 107 49.92 -35.75 4.76
N ASP A 108 49.47 -35.11 5.84
CA ASP A 108 49.73 -33.74 6.30
C ASP A 108 49.93 -32.56 5.31
N CYS A 109 49.09 -31.53 5.50
CA CYS A 109 49.52 -30.12 5.41
C CYS A 109 48.76 -29.24 6.42
N ILE A 110 49.40 -28.16 6.86
CA ILE A 110 49.06 -27.44 8.11
C ILE A 110 48.31 -26.12 7.86
N VAL A 111 47.31 -25.85 8.73
CA VAL A 111 46.67 -24.56 9.06
C VAL A 111 46.47 -23.55 7.92
N GLY A 112 45.20 -23.43 7.49
CA GLY A 112 44.65 -22.19 6.95
C GLY A 112 43.41 -21.80 7.76
N SER A 113 43.53 -20.83 8.67
CA SER A 113 42.38 -20.37 9.46
C SER A 113 41.36 -19.73 8.54
N SER A 114 40.15 -20.29 8.45
CA SER A 114 39.08 -19.75 7.63
C SER A 114 38.56 -18.43 8.22
N ALA A 115 39.22 -17.34 7.85
CA ALA A 115 38.64 -16.02 7.96
C ALA A 115 37.38 -16.01 7.09
N LEU A 116 36.22 -15.90 7.73
CA LEU A 116 34.94 -15.73 7.05
C LEU A 116 35.03 -14.46 6.20
N ALA A 117 35.25 -14.64 4.90
CA ALA A 117 35.21 -13.56 3.94
C ALA A 117 33.80 -12.96 3.96
N GLN A 118 33.66 -11.82 4.62
CA GLN A 118 32.45 -11.03 4.56
C GLN A 118 32.37 -10.46 3.15
N GLU A 119 31.59 -11.11 2.27
CA GLU A 119 31.29 -10.56 0.95
C GLU A 119 30.73 -9.15 1.13
N GLU A 120 31.49 -8.13 0.69
CA GLU A 120 31.14 -6.73 0.89
C GLU A 120 29.78 -6.46 0.23
N THR A 121 28.75 -6.38 1.06
CA THR A 121 27.36 -6.45 0.59
C THR A 121 27.01 -5.15 -0.09
N LYS A 122 27.03 -5.15 -1.43
CA LYS A 122 26.88 -3.96 -2.27
C LYS A 122 25.78 -3.01 -1.76
N VAL A 123 26.23 -1.84 -1.29
CA VAL A 123 25.38 -0.74 -0.87
C VAL A 123 25.05 0.12 -2.09
N TYR A 124 23.76 0.44 -2.26
CA TYR A 124 23.21 1.22 -3.36
C TYR A 124 22.97 2.69 -2.97
N PHE A 125 22.76 2.93 -1.67
CA PHE A 125 22.63 4.25 -1.05
C PHE A 125 22.95 4.12 0.44
N SER A 126 23.53 5.15 1.08
CA SER A 126 23.68 5.21 2.53
C SER A 126 23.69 6.65 3.02
N ASN A 127 23.14 6.88 4.22
CA ASN A 127 23.28 8.11 4.99
C ASN A 127 23.41 7.76 6.50
N SER A 128 23.37 8.76 7.37
CA SER A 128 23.50 8.56 8.83
C SER A 128 22.35 7.76 9.47
N MET A 129 21.20 7.64 8.81
CA MET A 129 20.02 6.95 9.34
C MET A 129 19.86 5.54 8.75
N PHE A 130 20.06 5.39 7.44
CA PHE A 130 19.79 4.13 6.75
C PHE A 130 20.71 3.87 5.55
N GLU A 131 20.82 2.59 5.20
CA GLU A 131 21.47 2.08 3.99
C GLU A 131 20.47 1.27 3.14
N ILE A 132 20.70 1.20 1.83
CA ILE A 132 19.93 0.38 0.89
C ILE A 132 20.87 -0.65 0.28
N LYS A 133 20.54 -1.93 0.45
CA LYS A 133 21.33 -3.07 -0.01
C LYS A 133 20.43 -4.27 -0.33
N ALA A 134 21.03 -5.38 -0.74
CA ALA A 134 20.28 -6.61 -1.00
C ALA A 134 19.53 -7.10 0.25
N SER A 135 18.26 -7.51 0.09
CA SER A 135 17.45 -8.12 1.14
C SER A 135 17.07 -9.56 0.73
N PRO A 136 17.47 -10.60 1.49
CA PRO A 136 17.31 -11.99 1.11
C PRO A 136 15.88 -12.36 0.72
N GLY A 137 15.69 -12.79 -0.54
CA GLY A 137 14.39 -13.16 -1.10
C GLY A 137 13.42 -11.99 -1.38
N LYS A 138 13.85 -10.74 -1.22
CA LYS A 138 13.03 -9.52 -1.45
C LYS A 138 13.61 -8.57 -2.51
N GLY A 139 14.82 -8.84 -3.00
CA GLY A 139 15.52 -7.95 -3.93
C GLY A 139 16.37 -6.94 -3.17
N LEU A 140 15.92 -5.70 -3.08
CA LEU A 140 16.53 -4.67 -2.21
C LEU A 140 15.72 -4.51 -0.92
N GLY A 141 16.35 -3.94 0.10
CA GLY A 141 15.71 -3.48 1.32
C GLY A 141 16.43 -2.28 1.92
N VAL A 142 15.75 -1.57 2.79
CA VAL A 142 16.30 -0.45 3.59
C VAL A 142 16.67 -1.00 4.97
N PHE A 143 17.83 -0.64 5.52
CA PHE A 143 18.34 -1.13 6.80
C PHE A 143 18.86 0.03 7.67
N ALA A 144 18.74 -0.08 8.99
CA ALA A 144 19.18 0.98 9.91
C ALA A 144 20.71 1.07 9.97
N ALA A 145 21.29 2.22 9.62
CA ALA A 145 22.75 2.45 9.63
C ALA A 145 23.30 2.63 11.06
N GLN A 146 22.44 3.00 12.00
CA GLN A 146 22.76 3.18 13.43
C GLN A 146 21.63 2.65 14.32
N ASP A 147 21.81 2.73 15.64
CA ASP A 147 20.73 2.50 16.61
C ASP A 147 19.76 3.69 16.61
N ILE A 148 18.51 3.44 16.21
CA ILE A 148 17.46 4.46 16.08
C ILE A 148 16.50 4.37 17.27
N LYS A 149 16.21 5.50 17.91
CA LYS A 149 15.25 5.57 19.03
C LYS A 149 13.81 5.63 18.51
N LYS A 150 12.86 5.16 19.32
CA LYS A 150 11.42 5.38 19.10
C LYS A 150 11.13 6.87 18.82
N ASP A 151 10.17 7.13 17.93
CA ASP A 151 9.68 8.43 17.48
C ASP A 151 10.69 9.27 16.67
N THR A 152 11.87 8.73 16.35
CA THR A 152 12.83 9.37 15.44
C THR A 152 12.32 9.33 13.99
N GLU A 153 12.39 10.46 13.28
CA GLU A 153 12.19 10.56 11.82
C GLU A 153 13.40 9.96 11.09
N ILE A 154 13.18 8.98 10.21
CA ILE A 154 14.23 8.18 9.55
C ILE A 154 14.41 8.61 8.09
N LEU A 155 13.30 8.89 7.42
CA LEU A 155 13.24 9.27 6.02
C LEU A 155 12.17 10.35 5.85
N ARG A 156 12.54 11.44 5.19
CA ARG A 156 11.63 12.41 4.57
C ARG A 156 11.99 12.51 3.10
N GLU A 157 11.02 12.37 2.21
CA GLU A 157 11.25 12.29 0.77
C GLU A 157 10.20 13.07 -0.02
N ALA A 158 10.64 13.98 -0.89
CA ALA A 158 9.75 14.62 -1.86
C ALA A 158 9.48 13.67 -3.04
N PRO A 159 8.30 13.73 -3.70
CA PRO A 159 7.93 12.80 -4.76
C PRO A 159 8.95 12.68 -5.90
N LEU A 160 9.20 11.46 -6.35
CA LEU A 160 9.90 11.20 -7.61
C LEU A 160 9.00 11.56 -8.80
N MET A 161 7.69 11.29 -8.68
CA MET A 161 6.69 11.57 -9.71
C MET A 161 5.30 11.72 -9.08
N LYS A 162 4.51 12.71 -9.53
CA LYS A 162 3.07 12.77 -9.23
C LYS A 162 2.33 11.79 -10.13
N CYS A 163 1.31 11.11 -9.60
CA CYS A 163 0.62 10.05 -10.34
C CYS A 163 -0.56 10.53 -11.19
N GLY A 164 -1.20 11.65 -10.85
CA GLY A 164 -2.45 12.04 -11.52
C GLY A 164 -3.60 11.02 -11.37
N ILE A 165 -4.69 11.23 -12.12
CA ILE A 165 -5.95 10.48 -11.98
C ILE A 165 -6.08 9.35 -13.03
N ASN A 166 -5.49 9.52 -14.21
CA ASN A 166 -5.71 8.69 -15.40
C ASN A 166 -4.37 8.25 -16.05
N TRP A 167 -4.41 7.42 -17.10
CA TRP A 167 -3.18 6.92 -17.74
C TRP A 167 -2.39 7.97 -18.54
N LEU A 168 -3.06 8.84 -19.29
CA LEU A 168 -2.40 9.87 -20.10
C LEU A 168 -1.58 10.83 -19.22
N LEU A 169 -2.12 11.23 -18.07
CA LEU A 169 -1.42 12.10 -17.12
C LEU A 169 -0.24 11.39 -16.42
N LYS A 170 -0.30 10.05 -16.22
CA LYS A 170 0.84 9.26 -15.71
C LYS A 170 2.00 9.23 -16.70
N GLU A 171 1.70 8.97 -17.97
CA GLU A 171 2.70 8.99 -19.05
C GLU A 171 3.28 10.40 -19.21
N ALA A 172 2.46 11.45 -19.18
CA ALA A 172 2.92 12.84 -19.30
C ALA A 172 3.87 13.24 -18.17
N PHE A 173 3.53 12.96 -16.90
CA PHE A 173 4.43 13.19 -15.77
C PHE A 173 5.72 12.36 -15.85
N PHE A 174 5.66 11.12 -16.32
CA PHE A 174 6.85 10.29 -16.51
C PHE A 174 7.77 10.84 -17.62
N MET A 175 7.19 11.25 -18.75
CA MET A 175 7.93 11.79 -19.88
C MET A 175 8.58 13.15 -19.56
N SER A 176 7.99 13.94 -18.65
CA SER A 176 8.52 15.22 -18.19
C SER A 176 9.59 15.14 -17.09
N LEU A 177 9.92 13.95 -16.58
CA LEU A 177 11.04 13.77 -15.66
C LEU A 177 12.40 13.93 -16.37
N SER A 178 13.44 14.29 -15.62
CA SER A 178 14.83 14.17 -16.10
C SER A 178 15.19 12.69 -16.36
N GLU A 179 16.21 12.40 -17.17
CA GLU A 179 16.60 10.99 -17.41
C GLU A 179 17.18 10.32 -16.16
N GLU A 180 17.78 11.06 -15.22
CA GLU A 180 18.18 10.54 -13.91
C GLU A 180 16.96 10.05 -13.14
N LYS A 181 15.88 10.84 -13.09
CA LYS A 181 14.64 10.46 -12.41
C LYS A 181 13.87 9.36 -13.14
N LYS A 182 13.88 9.34 -14.48
CA LYS A 182 13.35 8.20 -15.25
C LYS A 182 14.15 6.93 -15.01
N ASN A 183 15.47 7.00 -14.87
CA ASN A 183 16.31 5.84 -14.58
C ASN A 183 16.13 5.36 -13.14
N ALA A 184 16.01 6.27 -12.16
CA ALA A 184 15.59 5.94 -10.80
C ALA A 184 14.24 5.22 -10.80
N PHE A 185 13.24 5.75 -11.53
CA PHE A 185 11.92 5.15 -11.69
C PHE A 185 12.00 3.75 -12.34
N ARG A 186 12.68 3.63 -13.50
CA ARG A 186 12.84 2.36 -14.25
C ARG A 186 13.53 1.28 -13.41
N SER A 187 14.30 1.65 -12.40
CA SER A 187 14.97 0.74 -11.46
C SER A 187 14.12 0.28 -10.27
N LEU A 188 12.88 0.77 -10.12
CA LEU A 188 11.94 0.32 -9.08
C LEU A 188 11.42 -1.10 -9.37
N HIS A 189 10.78 -1.72 -8.38
CA HIS A 189 10.21 -3.06 -8.56
C HIS A 189 9.09 -3.05 -9.59
N SER A 190 9.01 -4.05 -10.47
CA SER A 190 8.01 -4.15 -11.53
C SER A 190 7.30 -5.50 -11.41
N HIS A 191 5.97 -5.48 -11.30
CA HIS A 191 5.15 -6.69 -11.19
C HIS A 191 3.85 -6.54 -11.97
N CYS A 192 3.32 -7.65 -12.46
CA CYS A 192 2.14 -7.73 -13.33
C CYS A 192 1.06 -8.57 -12.65
N SER A 193 -0.08 -7.96 -12.34
CA SER A 193 -1.20 -8.62 -11.65
C SER A 193 -2.43 -8.91 -12.53
N CYS A 194 -2.42 -8.54 -13.82
CA CYS A 194 -3.59 -8.71 -14.69
C CYS A 194 -3.93 -10.18 -15.06
N ASN A 195 -3.02 -11.14 -14.88
CA ASN A 195 -3.12 -12.55 -15.32
C ASN A 195 -3.31 -12.79 -16.84
N GLU A 196 -3.49 -11.73 -17.64
CA GLU A 196 -3.64 -11.78 -19.10
C GLU A 196 -2.40 -12.33 -19.86
N LYS A 197 -2.66 -13.05 -20.97
CA LYS A 197 -1.64 -13.60 -21.86
C LYS A 197 -2.01 -13.35 -23.34
N PRO A 198 -1.24 -12.55 -24.10
CA PRO A 198 -0.09 -11.75 -23.68
C PRO A 198 -0.52 -10.60 -22.75
N CYS A 199 0.33 -10.32 -21.75
CA CYS A 199 0.16 -9.17 -20.86
C CYS A 199 0.23 -7.86 -21.66
N ARG A 200 -0.78 -7.00 -21.48
CA ARG A 200 -0.90 -5.70 -22.19
C ARG A 200 -0.42 -4.50 -21.38
N GLU A 201 -0.11 -4.69 -20.09
CA GLU A 201 0.41 -3.62 -19.22
C GLU A 201 1.80 -3.17 -19.68
N THR A 202 2.06 -1.86 -19.74
CA THR A 202 3.41 -1.33 -20.00
C THR A 202 4.31 -1.52 -18.78
N THR A 203 5.63 -1.37 -18.94
CA THR A 203 6.57 -1.36 -17.79
C THR A 203 6.25 -0.21 -16.82
N LEU A 204 5.73 0.92 -17.32
CA LEU A 204 5.29 2.04 -16.49
C LEU A 204 4.11 1.63 -15.59
N MET A 205 3.11 0.91 -16.14
CA MET A 205 1.96 0.39 -15.37
C MET A 205 2.42 -0.56 -14.24
N LYS A 206 3.24 -1.55 -14.59
CA LYS A 206 3.76 -2.59 -13.68
C LYS A 206 4.62 -2.06 -12.53
N ILE A 207 5.33 -0.95 -12.76
CA ILE A 207 6.05 -0.24 -11.69
C ILE A 207 5.06 0.63 -10.90
N TYR A 208 4.16 1.34 -11.58
CA TYR A 208 3.20 2.23 -10.94
C TYR A 208 2.34 1.51 -9.89
N ASP A 209 1.74 0.38 -10.24
CA ASP A 209 0.70 -0.25 -9.40
C ASP A 209 1.25 -0.85 -8.09
N VAL A 210 2.56 -1.11 -8.03
CA VAL A 210 3.24 -1.68 -6.85
C VAL A 210 4.14 -0.69 -6.08
N ASN A 211 4.49 0.47 -6.65
CA ASN A 211 5.30 1.50 -5.96
C ASN A 211 4.54 2.82 -5.68
N SER A 212 3.27 2.96 -6.07
CA SER A 212 2.49 4.18 -5.79
C SER A 212 1.91 4.19 -4.37
N PHE A 213 1.97 5.36 -3.74
CA PHE A 213 1.44 5.63 -2.40
C PHE A 213 0.28 6.62 -2.48
N ASP A 214 -0.90 6.24 -1.97
CA ASP A 214 -2.00 7.17 -1.65
C ASP A 214 -1.53 8.19 -0.60
N ILE A 215 -1.74 9.49 -0.80
CA ILE A 215 -1.42 10.56 0.15
C ILE A 215 -2.67 11.06 0.88
N VAL A 216 -2.56 11.28 2.19
CA VAL A 216 -3.65 11.83 3.01
C VAL A 216 -3.62 13.35 2.88
N ASN A 217 -4.70 13.95 2.37
CA ASN A 217 -4.83 15.39 2.18
C ASN A 217 -6.22 15.87 2.66
N ASP A 218 -6.43 17.19 2.71
CA ASP A 218 -7.71 17.78 3.14
C ASP A 218 -8.77 17.80 2.02
N LYS A 219 -8.49 17.23 0.85
CA LYS A 219 -9.37 17.23 -0.33
C LYS A 219 -10.10 15.88 -0.48
N ALA A 220 -11.16 15.85 -1.28
CA ALA A 220 -11.83 14.60 -1.65
C ALA A 220 -11.03 13.78 -2.70
N GLU A 221 -10.07 14.43 -3.38
CA GLU A 221 -9.26 13.85 -4.45
C GLU A 221 -8.09 13.02 -3.90
N ARG A 222 -8.17 11.70 -4.09
CA ARG A 222 -7.01 10.82 -3.91
C ARG A 222 -5.89 11.25 -4.85
N THR A 223 -4.84 11.80 -4.27
CA THR A 223 -3.61 12.09 -5.00
C THR A 223 -2.59 11.02 -4.63
N ASN A 224 -2.06 10.34 -5.65
CA ASN A 224 -1.02 9.34 -5.49
C ASN A 224 0.32 9.90 -5.97
N TYR A 225 1.41 9.35 -5.43
CA TYR A 225 2.77 9.70 -5.80
C TYR A 225 3.66 8.45 -5.78
N ILE A 226 4.75 8.51 -6.54
CA ILE A 226 5.83 7.50 -6.52
C ILE A 226 7.09 8.18 -5.99
N TYR A 227 7.90 7.42 -5.26
CA TYR A 227 9.11 7.84 -4.56
C TYR A 227 10.27 6.91 -4.95
N HIS A 228 11.52 7.32 -4.73
CA HIS A 228 12.68 6.51 -5.05
C HIS A 228 13.15 5.65 -3.86
N PHE A 229 13.32 6.26 -2.69
CA PHE A 229 13.89 5.59 -1.50
C PHE A 229 12.81 4.85 -0.72
N ALA A 230 11.64 5.47 -0.49
CA ALA A 230 10.52 4.84 0.19
C ALA A 230 9.99 3.57 -0.52
N SER A 231 10.10 3.52 -1.86
CA SER A 231 9.76 2.36 -2.69
C SER A 231 10.73 1.17 -2.53
N ARG A 232 11.76 1.28 -1.68
CA ARG A 232 12.65 0.18 -1.30
C ARG A 232 12.34 -0.40 0.09
N ILE A 233 11.44 0.24 0.86
CA ILE A 233 11.08 -0.18 2.22
C ILE A 233 10.21 -1.44 2.13
N ASN A 234 10.65 -2.54 2.73
CA ASN A 234 9.99 -3.84 2.59
C ASN A 234 8.74 -4.00 3.48
N HIS A 235 7.89 -4.94 3.09
CA HIS A 235 6.64 -5.27 3.79
C HIS A 235 6.85 -6.09 5.08
N GLU A 236 6.22 -5.65 6.17
CA GLU A 236 5.78 -6.50 7.28
C GLU A 236 4.34 -6.20 7.71
N CYS A 237 3.65 -7.21 8.26
CA CYS A 237 2.30 -7.04 8.83
C CYS A 237 2.30 -6.41 10.24
N LEU A 238 3.47 -6.27 10.87
CA LEU A 238 3.68 -5.47 12.10
C LEU A 238 5.05 -4.78 11.97
N PRO A 239 5.12 -3.68 11.20
CA PRO A 239 6.39 -3.05 10.85
C PRO A 239 7.08 -2.37 12.05
N ASN A 240 8.31 -1.89 11.83
CA ASN A 240 9.04 -1.07 12.80
C ASN A 240 8.96 0.44 12.53
N MET A 241 8.51 0.87 11.35
CA MET A 241 8.19 2.27 11.04
C MET A 241 6.68 2.50 10.89
N ALA A 242 6.27 3.74 11.15
CA ALA A 242 4.98 4.29 10.74
C ALA A 242 5.18 5.31 9.62
N ARG A 243 4.14 5.51 8.80
CA ARG A 243 4.14 6.44 7.67
C ARG A 243 3.37 7.70 8.04
N GLY A 244 3.83 8.86 7.59
CA GLY A 244 3.08 10.11 7.55
C GLY A 244 3.31 10.83 6.23
N ASN A 245 2.63 11.95 5.99
CA ASN A 245 2.95 12.82 4.86
C ASN A 245 2.66 14.30 5.16
N THR A 246 3.36 15.23 4.52
CA THR A 246 2.97 16.65 4.53
C THR A 246 1.82 16.91 3.55
N LYS A 247 1.20 18.10 3.60
CA LYS A 247 0.15 18.50 2.64
C LYS A 247 0.67 18.65 1.21
N ASN A 248 1.98 18.87 1.04
CA ASN A 248 2.65 19.03 -0.25
C ASN A 248 3.04 17.68 -0.89
N GLY A 249 2.78 16.55 -0.21
CA GLY A 249 3.11 15.21 -0.70
C GLY A 249 4.53 14.74 -0.37
N GLU A 250 5.26 15.39 0.55
CA GLU A 250 6.46 14.75 1.13
C GLU A 250 6.02 13.53 1.93
N LEU A 251 6.67 12.40 1.71
CA LEU A 251 6.43 11.16 2.46
C LEU A 251 7.43 11.07 3.61
N VAL A 252 6.95 10.69 4.80
CA VAL A 252 7.75 10.63 6.01
C VAL A 252 7.62 9.26 6.66
N PHE A 253 8.72 8.72 7.18
CA PHE A 253 8.74 7.51 8.01
C PHE A 253 9.44 7.75 9.35
N SER A 254 8.80 7.31 10.43
CA SER A 254 9.30 7.45 11.80
C SER A 254 9.23 6.12 12.57
N ALA A 255 10.19 5.90 13.48
CA ALA A 255 10.31 4.65 14.23
C ALA A 255 9.19 4.47 15.27
N VAL A 256 8.41 3.38 15.24
CA VAL A 256 7.39 3.11 16.30
C VAL A 256 7.96 2.45 17.56
N ARG A 257 9.23 2.06 17.52
CA ARG A 257 10.00 1.42 18.59
C ARG A 257 11.48 1.79 18.45
N ASN A 258 12.31 1.40 19.42
CA ASN A 258 13.75 1.36 19.19
C ASN A 258 14.09 0.29 18.14
N ILE A 259 15.04 0.61 17.25
CA ILE A 259 15.50 -0.23 16.14
C ILE A 259 17.02 -0.28 16.23
N LYS A 260 17.62 -1.47 16.15
CA LYS A 260 19.07 -1.67 16.18
C LYS A 260 19.70 -1.51 14.81
N ARG A 261 20.97 -1.06 14.79
CA ARG A 261 21.79 -1.06 13.57
C ARG A 261 21.75 -2.43 12.89
N GLY A 262 21.52 -2.44 11.58
CA GLY A 262 21.40 -3.65 10.77
C GLY A 262 20.02 -4.32 10.76
N GLU A 263 19.05 -3.86 11.56
CA GLU A 263 17.65 -4.28 11.35
C GLU A 263 17.12 -3.73 10.02
N GLU A 264 16.34 -4.53 9.31
CA GLU A 264 15.60 -4.06 8.13
C GLU A 264 14.50 -3.09 8.58
N LEU A 265 14.39 -1.97 7.87
CA LEU A 265 13.39 -0.93 8.06
C LEU A 265 12.16 -1.29 7.21
N THR A 266 11.01 -1.46 7.86
CA THR A 266 9.82 -2.07 7.27
C THR A 266 8.58 -1.19 7.43
N THR A 267 7.63 -1.35 6.50
CA THR A 267 6.30 -0.73 6.50
C THR A 267 5.24 -1.78 6.18
N PHE A 268 3.94 -1.44 6.24
CA PHE A 268 2.91 -2.25 5.58
C PHE A 268 2.57 -1.67 4.20
N TYR A 269 2.30 -2.55 3.24
CA TYR A 269 1.83 -2.18 1.89
C TYR A 269 0.30 -2.01 1.82
N GLN A 270 -0.39 -2.51 2.84
CA GLN A 270 -1.84 -2.43 3.04
C GLN A 270 -2.13 -2.70 4.51
N THR A 271 -3.27 -2.21 5.02
CA THR A 271 -3.72 -2.50 6.39
C THR A 271 -3.80 -4.02 6.61
N PRO A 272 -3.07 -4.59 7.58
CA PRO A 272 -2.87 -6.04 7.67
C PRO A 272 -4.03 -6.75 8.40
N LEU A 273 -5.28 -6.51 7.97
CA LEU A 273 -6.48 -7.10 8.58
C LEU A 273 -6.65 -8.60 8.22
N GLY A 274 -7.41 -9.32 9.05
CA GLY A 274 -7.80 -10.70 8.80
C GLY A 274 -6.69 -11.73 9.03
N THR A 275 -6.87 -12.92 8.46
CA THR A 275 -6.00 -14.09 8.67
C THR A 275 -4.70 -14.02 7.88
N THR A 276 -3.68 -14.76 8.32
CA THR A 276 -2.41 -14.89 7.56
C THR A 276 -2.63 -15.35 6.11
N LEU A 277 -3.59 -16.25 5.87
CA LEU A 277 -3.95 -16.71 4.53
C LEU A 277 -4.52 -15.57 3.67
N ALA A 278 -5.45 -14.77 4.20
CA ALA A 278 -6.04 -13.64 3.49
C ALA A 278 -4.98 -12.59 3.12
N ARG A 279 -4.12 -12.20 4.07
CA ARG A 279 -3.03 -11.25 3.83
C ARG A 279 -2.04 -11.78 2.79
N ARG A 280 -1.64 -13.05 2.88
CA ARG A 280 -0.75 -13.69 1.90
C ARG A 280 -1.37 -13.74 0.50
N LYS A 281 -2.66 -14.10 0.35
CA LYS A 281 -3.34 -14.13 -0.95
C LYS A 281 -3.33 -12.76 -1.63
N ILE A 282 -3.59 -11.68 -0.90
CA ILE A 282 -3.59 -10.32 -1.47
C ILE A 282 -2.15 -9.86 -1.80
N LEU A 283 -1.17 -10.12 -0.92
CA LEU A 283 0.23 -9.74 -1.18
C LEU A 283 0.83 -10.49 -2.37
N LEU A 284 0.53 -11.79 -2.51
CA LEU A 284 0.93 -12.58 -3.67
C LEU A 284 0.26 -12.08 -4.95
N SER A 285 -1.04 -11.75 -4.89
CA SER A 285 -1.81 -11.31 -6.06
C SER A 285 -1.51 -9.89 -6.53
N LYS A 286 -1.00 -8.99 -5.67
CA LYS A 286 -0.67 -7.60 -6.04
C LYS A 286 0.84 -7.35 -6.16
N TYR A 287 1.67 -8.02 -5.36
CA TYR A 287 3.11 -7.74 -5.23
C TYR A 287 3.99 -8.99 -5.48
N GLY A 288 3.42 -10.10 -5.93
CA GLY A 288 4.16 -11.30 -6.33
C GLY A 288 4.85 -12.09 -5.21
N PHE A 289 4.67 -11.76 -3.93
CA PHE A 289 5.41 -12.42 -2.82
C PHE A 289 4.50 -13.00 -1.72
N THR A 290 4.98 -14.08 -1.09
CA THR A 290 4.35 -14.67 0.10
C THR A 290 5.01 -14.14 1.37
N CYS A 291 4.26 -13.41 2.20
CA CYS A 291 4.81 -12.78 3.40
C CYS A 291 5.25 -13.78 4.49
N THR A 292 6.51 -13.64 4.92
CA THR A 292 7.20 -14.46 5.94
C THR A 292 7.47 -13.72 7.26
N CYS A 293 6.94 -12.50 7.46
CA CYS A 293 7.15 -11.73 8.69
C CYS A 293 6.67 -12.47 9.96
N LYS A 294 7.15 -12.06 11.14
CA LYS A 294 6.85 -12.71 12.43
C LYS A 294 5.34 -12.89 12.70
N ALA A 295 4.51 -11.92 12.32
CA ALA A 295 3.05 -12.02 12.46
C ALA A 295 2.42 -13.07 11.52
N CYS A 296 3.01 -13.30 10.33
CA CYS A 296 2.58 -14.34 9.41
C CYS A 296 3.06 -15.73 9.84
N MET A 297 4.30 -15.87 10.32
CA MET A 297 4.80 -17.14 10.88
C MET A 297 3.97 -17.59 12.10
N ASN A 298 3.65 -16.66 13.00
CA ASN A 298 2.85 -16.95 14.20
C ASN A 298 1.34 -17.04 13.92
N ASN A 299 0.90 -17.15 12.66
CA ASN A 299 -0.50 -17.22 12.24
C ASN A 299 -1.44 -16.14 12.81
N LYS A 300 -0.92 -14.96 13.19
CA LYS A 300 -1.69 -13.91 13.85
C LYS A 300 -2.84 -13.43 12.96
N VAL A 301 -4.03 -13.37 13.55
CA VAL A 301 -5.23 -12.76 12.96
C VAL A 301 -5.40 -11.36 13.52
N PHE A 302 -5.78 -10.40 12.66
CA PHE A 302 -6.01 -9.01 13.04
C PHE A 302 -7.50 -8.68 12.89
N ASN A 303 -8.21 -8.65 14.01
CA ASN A 303 -9.68 -8.54 14.05
C ASN A 303 -10.20 -7.08 13.99
N GLY A 304 -9.30 -6.08 14.01
CA GLY A 304 -9.68 -4.67 13.98
C GLY A 304 -8.46 -3.75 13.94
N TYR A 305 -8.72 -2.45 13.85
CA TYR A 305 -7.67 -1.45 13.61
C TYR A 305 -6.77 -1.15 14.83
N GLY A 306 -7.18 -1.46 16.06
CA GLY A 306 -6.52 -0.99 17.29
C GLY A 306 -5.01 -1.23 17.36
N GLU A 307 -4.54 -2.44 17.09
CA GLU A 307 -3.09 -2.77 17.08
C GLU A 307 -2.30 -2.06 15.97
N VAL A 308 -2.99 -1.63 14.91
CA VAL A 308 -2.37 -1.04 13.71
C VAL A 308 -2.52 0.47 13.60
N LEU A 309 -3.35 1.12 14.44
CA LEU A 309 -3.57 2.58 14.41
C LEU A 309 -2.25 3.38 14.49
N LYS A 310 -1.28 2.93 15.29
CA LYS A 310 0.05 3.55 15.44
C LYS A 310 0.91 3.57 14.17
N TYR A 311 0.47 2.91 13.10
CA TYR A 311 1.12 2.87 11.79
C TYR A 311 0.31 3.57 10.68
N VAL A 312 -0.92 3.99 10.98
CA VAL A 312 -1.85 4.54 9.98
C VAL A 312 -1.35 5.93 9.54
N PRO A 313 -1.33 6.23 8.23
CA PRO A 313 -0.90 7.53 7.72
C PRO A 313 -1.61 8.72 8.36
N TRP A 314 -0.81 9.66 8.92
CA TRP A 314 -1.28 10.95 9.42
C TRP A 314 -0.71 12.11 8.59
N ILE A 315 -1.42 13.24 8.61
CA ILE A 315 -0.93 14.51 8.05
C ILE A 315 0.05 15.14 9.05
N ILE A 316 1.26 15.45 8.59
CA ILE A 316 2.29 16.15 9.35
C ILE A 316 2.12 17.65 9.11
N ALA A 317 1.89 18.40 10.19
CA ALA A 317 1.71 19.86 10.16
C ALA A 317 3.04 20.65 10.23
N ASN A 318 4.13 20.02 10.70
CA ASN A 318 5.42 20.70 10.87
C ASN A 318 6.38 20.37 9.72
N GLU A 319 6.93 21.42 9.10
CA GLU A 319 7.94 21.33 8.04
C GLU A 319 9.37 21.10 8.58
N SER A 320 9.57 21.27 9.90
CA SER A 320 10.80 20.89 10.60
C SER A 320 10.93 19.37 10.69
N GLY A 321 11.99 18.80 10.10
CA GLY A 321 12.24 17.36 10.09
C GLY A 321 13.69 17.02 9.71
N SER A 322 13.92 15.81 9.19
CA SER A 322 15.19 15.40 8.61
C SER A 322 15.49 16.14 7.31
N GLU A 323 16.66 15.88 6.71
CA GLU A 323 16.87 16.21 5.31
C GLU A 323 15.75 15.59 4.45
N ILE A 324 15.17 16.40 3.57
CA ILE A 324 14.23 15.96 2.53
C ILE A 324 15.07 15.41 1.38
N LEU A 325 15.01 14.10 1.15
CA LEU A 325 15.62 13.49 -0.03
C LEU A 325 14.78 13.78 -1.28
N ASN A 326 15.44 13.78 -2.44
CA ASN A 326 14.79 13.96 -3.75
C ASN A 326 13.98 15.28 -3.90
N LYS A 327 14.40 16.37 -3.22
CA LYS A 327 13.83 17.72 -3.40
C LYS A 327 13.77 18.07 -4.90
N PRO A 328 12.62 18.52 -5.44
CA PRO A 328 12.54 18.94 -6.82
C PRO A 328 13.21 20.32 -7.04
N THR A 329 13.72 20.55 -8.24
CA THR A 329 14.22 21.88 -8.64
C THR A 329 13.06 22.83 -8.95
N LEU A 330 13.35 24.14 -9.03
CA LEU A 330 12.35 25.13 -9.46
C LEU A 330 11.82 24.85 -10.88
N GLU A 331 12.68 24.34 -11.76
CA GLU A 331 12.32 23.93 -13.13
C GLU A 331 11.38 22.73 -13.09
N GLU A 332 11.68 21.68 -12.32
CA GLU A 332 10.80 20.51 -12.19
C GLU A 332 9.42 20.87 -11.60
N ILE A 333 9.37 21.81 -10.65
CA ILE A 333 8.11 22.34 -10.10
C ILE A 333 7.31 23.10 -11.18
N GLN A 334 7.98 23.83 -12.07
CA GLN A 334 7.32 24.54 -13.18
C GLN A 334 6.83 23.56 -14.25
N THR A 335 7.66 22.61 -14.67
CA THR A 335 7.31 21.56 -15.65
C THR A 335 6.15 20.69 -15.15
N ALA A 336 6.12 20.31 -13.87
CA ALA A 336 4.99 19.59 -13.29
C ALA A 336 3.67 20.38 -13.39
N LYS A 337 3.69 21.69 -13.11
CA LYS A 337 2.52 22.56 -13.28
C LYS A 337 2.11 22.72 -14.73
N GLN A 338 3.06 22.77 -15.66
CA GLN A 338 2.76 22.82 -17.11
C GLN A 338 2.07 21.54 -17.58
N VAL A 339 2.47 20.36 -17.10
CA VAL A 339 1.79 19.08 -17.37
C VAL A 339 0.37 19.07 -16.80
N GLU A 340 0.17 19.65 -15.61
CA GLU A 340 -1.17 19.81 -15.00
C GLU A 340 -2.06 20.74 -15.84
N SER A 341 -1.61 21.96 -16.14
CA SER A 341 -2.39 22.93 -16.94
C SER A 341 -2.64 22.44 -18.38
N TRP A 342 -1.71 21.69 -18.98
CA TRP A 342 -1.92 21.03 -20.26
C TRP A 342 -3.05 19.99 -20.16
N TYR A 343 -3.05 19.15 -19.12
CA TYR A 343 -4.09 18.14 -18.95
C TYR A 343 -5.46 18.74 -18.57
N GLU A 344 -5.48 19.83 -17.81
CA GLU A 344 -6.70 20.57 -17.48
C GLU A 344 -7.32 21.24 -18.72
N SER A 345 -6.52 21.60 -19.74
CA SER A 345 -7.00 22.24 -20.99
C SER A 345 -7.88 21.34 -21.89
N PHE A 346 -8.10 20.08 -21.52
CA PHE A 346 -9.01 19.15 -22.21
C PHE A 346 -10.46 19.16 -21.69
N TYR A 347 -10.80 20.02 -20.71
CA TYR A 347 -12.08 20.03 -19.98
C TYR A 347 -12.71 21.43 -19.86
#